data_AF-V4UD58-F1
#
_entry.id   AF-V4UD58-F1
#
_cell.length_a   1.000
_cell.length_b   1.000
_cell.length_c   1.000
_cell.angle_alpha   90.00
_cell.angle_beta   90.00
_cell.angle_gamma   90.00
#
_symmetry.space_group_name_H-M   'P 1'
#
loop_
_entity.id
_entity.type
_entity.pdbx_description
1 polymer ?
#
loop_
_entity_poly.entity_id
_entity_poly.type
_entity_poly.pdbx_seq_one_letter_code
_entity_poly.pdbx_strand_id
1 'polypeptide(L)'
;MNSHVSTFSGIDSFYNLPSNIAIITLQELENGQVLLRLAHLYETGEDKDYSVLTSVELKKLFPNKKISKVTEMNLSANQERATMEKKRLAWKVEGSAEEETKVVRGGPVDPATLVVELAPMEIRTFFIDFDRIKMFGS
;
A
#
# COMPACT_ATOMS: atom_id res chain seq x y z
N MET A 1 2.04 35.38 22.77
CA MET A 1 2.19 33.96 23.15
C MET A 1 2.24 33.15 21.89
N ASN A 2 3.45 32.87 21.37
CA ASN A 2 3.64 32.09 20.15
C ASN A 2 3.73 30.61 20.52
N SER A 3 2.64 29.86 20.37
CA SER A 3 2.65 28.40 20.51
C SER A 3 3.18 27.79 19.22
N HIS A 4 4.50 27.65 19.12
CA HIS A 4 5.07 26.78 18.09
C HIS A 4 4.71 25.34 18.44
N VAL A 5 3.91 24.69 17.59
CA VAL A 5 3.66 23.25 17.69
C VAL A 5 4.96 22.55 17.29
N SER A 6 5.68 21.99 18.27
CA SER A 6 6.97 21.31 18.07
C SER A 6 6.81 19.87 17.55
N THR A 7 5.58 19.41 17.34
CA THR A 7 5.26 18.02 17.00
C THR A 7 4.60 17.96 15.63
N PHE A 8 5.06 17.05 14.79
CA PHE A 8 4.48 16.80 13.48
C PHE A 8 4.10 15.33 13.34
N SER A 9 2.92 15.07 12.77
CA SER A 9 2.50 13.76 12.30
C SER A 9 2.02 13.90 10.86
N GLY A 10 2.49 13.01 9.99
CA GLY A 10 2.00 12.91 8.61
C GLY A 10 0.70 12.11 8.48
N ILE A 11 0.36 11.29 9.47
CA ILE A 11 -0.82 10.42 9.51
C ILE A 11 -1.85 10.95 10.52
N ASP A 12 -3.08 10.45 10.46
CA ASP A 12 -4.16 10.80 11.40
C ASP A 12 -3.72 10.54 12.86
N SER A 13 -3.99 11.50 13.75
CA SER A 13 -3.52 11.46 15.14
C SER A 13 -4.05 10.29 15.96
N PHE A 14 -5.18 9.70 15.55
CA PHE A 14 -5.80 8.54 16.19
C PHE A 14 -5.56 7.25 15.42
N TYR A 15 -4.78 7.30 14.34
CA TYR A 15 -4.45 6.14 13.52
C TYR A 15 -2.99 5.74 13.70
N ASN A 16 -2.79 4.45 13.94
CA ASN A 16 -1.48 3.83 13.92
C ASN A 16 -1.48 2.76 12.84
N LEU A 17 -0.34 2.62 12.15
CA LEU A 17 -0.15 1.51 11.24
C LEU A 17 -0.18 0.19 12.04
N PRO A 18 -0.84 -0.88 11.54
CA PRO A 18 -0.79 -2.18 12.19
C PRO A 18 0.65 -2.64 12.40
N SER A 19 0.95 -3.28 13.54
CA SER A 19 2.32 -3.64 13.94
C SER A 19 3.03 -4.63 12.99
N ASN A 20 2.27 -5.32 12.15
CA ASN A 20 2.77 -6.23 11.12
C ASN A 20 2.94 -5.59 9.74
N ILE A 21 2.66 -4.28 9.59
CA ILE A 21 2.88 -3.53 8.36
C ILE A 21 3.93 -2.44 8.57
N ALA A 22 4.77 -2.23 7.57
CA ALA A 22 5.70 -1.11 7.51
C ALA A 22 5.57 -0.32 6.20
N ILE A 23 5.73 1.00 6.29
CA ILE A 23 5.99 1.85 5.12
C ILE A 23 7.48 1.78 4.81
N ILE A 24 7.86 1.07 3.75
CA ILE A 24 9.27 0.92 3.35
C ILE A 24 9.68 1.95 2.28
N THR A 25 8.72 2.63 1.67
CA THR A 25 8.99 3.76 0.77
C THR A 25 7.85 4.76 0.83
N LEU A 26 8.20 6.03 1.02
CA LEU A 26 7.33 7.18 0.80
C LEU A 26 8.15 8.25 0.06
N GLN A 27 7.87 8.46 -1.21
CA GLN A 27 8.66 9.35 -2.07
C GLN A 27 7.76 10.14 -3.02
N GLU A 28 7.98 11.45 -3.12
CA GLU A 28 7.38 12.28 -4.16
C GLU A 28 8.19 12.16 -5.47
N LEU A 29 7.48 11.97 -6.58
CA LEU A 29 8.04 11.86 -7.92
C LEU A 29 7.97 13.21 -8.65
N GLU A 30 8.76 13.38 -9.71
CA GLU A 30 8.86 14.65 -10.46
C GLU A 30 7.52 15.14 -11.04
N ASN A 31 6.60 14.22 -11.33
CA ASN A 31 5.26 14.54 -11.85
C ASN A 31 4.25 14.92 -10.74
N GLY A 32 4.67 14.91 -9.47
CA GLY A 32 3.85 15.19 -8.29
C GLY A 32 3.05 13.99 -7.77
N GLN A 33 3.25 12.79 -8.33
CA GLN A 33 2.72 11.55 -7.76
C GLN A 33 3.56 11.12 -6.57
N VAL A 34 2.96 10.37 -5.65
CA VAL A 34 3.68 9.74 -4.53
C VAL A 34 3.82 8.25 -4.75
N LEU A 35 5.05 7.75 -4.68
CA LEU A 35 5.39 6.34 -4.59
C LEU A 35 5.29 5.88 -3.14
N LEU A 36 4.35 4.97 -2.88
CA LEU A 36 4.15 4.32 -1.58
C LEU A 36 4.45 2.83 -1.71
N ARG A 37 5.24 2.28 -0.79
CA ARG A 37 5.39 0.83 -0.62
C ARG A 37 5.05 0.42 0.81
N LEU A 38 4.11 -0.52 0.91
CA LEU A 38 3.70 -1.17 2.15
C LEU A 38 4.21 -2.60 2.15
N ALA A 39 4.80 -3.04 3.26
CA ALA A 39 5.32 -4.39 3.42
C ALA A 39 4.70 -5.06 4.65
N HIS A 40 4.25 -6.29 4.50
CA HIS A 40 3.94 -7.16 5.61
C HIS A 40 5.23 -7.79 6.16
N LEU A 41 5.48 -7.63 7.46
CA LEU A 41 6.77 -7.96 8.08
C LEU A 41 6.94 -9.44 8.43
N TYR A 42 5.84 -10.17 8.63
CA TYR A 42 5.85 -11.55 9.10
C TYR A 42 5.59 -12.56 7.98
N GLU A 43 6.16 -13.75 8.15
CA GLU A 43 5.88 -14.95 7.35
C GLU A 43 4.65 -15.70 7.86
N THR A 44 4.02 -16.48 6.98
CA THR A 44 2.88 -17.34 7.33
C THR A 44 3.24 -18.28 8.47
N GLY A 45 2.50 -18.18 9.58
CA GLY A 45 2.68 -19.05 10.76
C GLY A 45 3.84 -18.68 11.68
N GLU A 46 4.55 -17.57 11.41
CA GLU A 46 5.59 -17.05 12.31
C GLU A 46 5.00 -16.59 13.65
N ASP A 47 3.86 -15.89 13.61
CA ASP A 47 3.14 -15.42 14.78
C ASP A 47 1.62 -15.60 14.59
N LYS A 48 0.90 -15.94 15.65
CA LYS A 48 -0.54 -16.23 15.57
C LYS A 48 -1.39 -14.99 15.28
N ASP A 49 -0.96 -13.84 15.79
CA ASP A 49 -1.72 -12.60 15.76
C ASP A 49 -1.22 -11.68 14.63
N TYR A 50 0.07 -11.77 14.27
CA TYR A 50 0.68 -10.89 13.27
C TYR A 50 0.86 -11.51 11.89
N SER A 51 0.86 -12.84 11.75
CA SER A 51 0.96 -13.52 10.44
C SER A 51 -0.40 -13.70 9.76
N VAL A 52 -1.24 -12.67 9.79
CA VAL A 52 -2.61 -12.70 9.25
C VAL A 52 -2.84 -11.57 8.24
N LEU A 53 -3.83 -11.75 7.35
CA LEU A 53 -4.21 -10.72 6.39
C LEU A 53 -4.58 -9.42 7.11
N THR A 54 -3.95 -8.32 6.71
CA THR A 54 -4.06 -7.04 7.40
C THR A 54 -4.38 -5.90 6.45
N SER A 55 -5.23 -4.99 6.90
CA SER A 55 -5.70 -3.85 6.13
C SER A 55 -5.07 -2.53 6.58
N VAL A 56 -4.86 -1.63 5.61
CA VAL A 56 -4.33 -0.28 5.81
C VAL A 56 -5.22 0.74 5.11
N GLU A 57 -5.68 1.74 5.86
CA GLU A 57 -6.55 2.79 5.33
C GLU A 57 -5.73 3.97 4.78
N LEU A 58 -5.66 4.12 3.45
CA LEU A 58 -4.86 5.17 2.83
C LEU A 58 -5.37 6.58 3.16
N LYS A 59 -6.67 6.74 3.40
CA LYS A 59 -7.26 8.03 3.82
C LYS A 59 -6.73 8.49 5.18
N LYS A 60 -6.48 7.55 6.10
CA LYS A 60 -5.91 7.85 7.42
C LYS A 60 -4.39 8.02 7.39
N LEU A 61 -3.71 7.42 6.40
CA LEU A 61 -2.29 7.69 6.14
C LEU A 61 -2.04 9.07 5.56
N PHE A 62 -3.00 9.64 4.84
CA PHE A 62 -2.88 10.97 4.24
C PHE A 62 -4.08 11.87 4.59
N PRO A 63 -4.30 12.19 5.88
CA PRO A 63 -5.51 12.89 6.33
C PRO A 63 -5.66 14.29 5.73
N ASN A 64 -4.53 14.96 5.45
CA ASN A 64 -4.48 16.33 4.96
C ASN A 64 -4.44 16.43 3.42
N LYS A 65 -4.57 15.31 2.70
CA LYS A 65 -4.49 15.27 1.24
C LYS A 65 -5.67 14.46 0.69
N LYS A 66 -6.36 15.01 -0.30
CA LYS A 66 -7.43 14.29 -0.98
C LYS A 66 -6.82 13.40 -2.07
N ILE A 67 -6.92 12.09 -1.91
CA ILE A 67 -6.48 11.11 -2.90
C ILE A 67 -7.47 11.11 -4.06
N SER A 68 -6.99 11.32 -5.28
CA SER A 68 -7.78 11.32 -6.50
C SER A 68 -7.72 9.98 -7.24
N LYS A 69 -6.55 9.33 -7.21
CA LYS A 69 -6.32 8.03 -7.83
C LYS A 69 -5.27 7.25 -7.07
N VAL A 70 -5.47 5.93 -6.98
CA VAL A 70 -4.45 4.98 -6.51
C VAL A 70 -4.25 3.96 -7.64
N THR A 71 -3.01 3.83 -8.08
CA THR A 71 -2.63 2.87 -9.13
C THR A 71 -1.64 1.89 -8.56
N GLU A 72 -1.97 0.60 -8.61
CA GLU A 72 -1.08 -0.45 -8.14
C GLU A 72 -0.05 -0.83 -9.22
N MET A 73 1.22 -0.84 -8.82
CA MET A 73 2.37 -1.07 -9.69
C MET A 73 3.10 -2.35 -9.27
N ASN A 74 3.98 -2.85 -10.13
CA ASN A 74 4.96 -3.86 -9.74
C ASN A 74 6.02 -3.29 -8.78
N LEU A 75 6.90 -4.15 -8.26
CA LEU A 75 7.89 -3.76 -7.23
C LEU A 75 8.82 -2.62 -7.69
N SER A 76 9.26 -2.66 -8.95
CA SER A 76 10.11 -1.63 -9.58
C SER A 76 9.35 -0.37 -10.01
N ALA A 77 8.03 -0.33 -9.83
CA ALA A 77 7.15 0.78 -10.18
C ALA A 77 7.19 1.18 -11.68
N ASN A 78 7.48 0.24 -12.58
CA ASN A 78 7.58 0.51 -14.02
C ASN A 78 6.40 -0.03 -14.85
N GLN A 79 5.56 -0.88 -14.27
CA GLN A 79 4.39 -1.46 -14.93
C GLN A 79 3.22 -1.59 -13.95
N GLU A 80 1.99 -1.35 -14.42
CA GLU A 80 0.79 -1.60 -13.63
C GLU A 80 0.67 -3.09 -13.29
N ARG A 81 0.33 -3.41 -12.03
CA ARG A 81 0.23 -4.79 -11.54
C ARG A 81 -0.76 -5.61 -12.36
N ALA A 82 -1.92 -5.04 -12.69
CA ALA A 82 -2.94 -5.71 -13.51
C ALA A 82 -2.45 -6.09 -14.92
N THR A 83 -1.58 -5.27 -15.51
CA THR A 83 -0.99 -5.54 -16.83
C THR A 83 0.10 -6.60 -16.74
N MET A 84 0.93 -6.56 -15.70
CA MET A 84 1.97 -7.57 -15.44
C MET A 84 1.35 -8.95 -15.19
N GLU A 85 0.32 -9.06 -14.33
CA GLU A 85 -0.31 -10.34 -13.99
C GLU A 85 -0.95 -11.01 -15.23
N LYS A 86 -1.53 -10.24 -16.15
CA LYS A 86 -2.07 -10.76 -17.42
C LYS A 86 -1.01 -11.35 -18.35
N LYS A 87 0.26 -10.93 -18.21
CA LYS A 87 1.39 -11.41 -19.04
C LYS A 87 2.18 -12.53 -18.37
N ARG A 88 1.85 -12.88 -17.12
CA ARG A 88 2.58 -13.87 -16.35
C ARG A 88 2.35 -15.25 -16.96
N LEU A 89 3.44 -15.99 -17.21
CA LEU A 89 3.37 -17.34 -17.73
C LEU A 89 2.82 -18.31 -16.68
N ALA A 90 1.89 -19.17 -17.10
CA ALA A 90 1.38 -20.25 -16.29
C ALA A 90 2.28 -21.48 -16.47
N TRP A 91 3.10 -21.76 -15.45
CA TRP A 91 3.99 -22.91 -15.44
C TRP A 91 3.30 -24.10 -14.81
N LYS A 92 3.44 -25.28 -15.44
CA LYS A 92 3.09 -26.56 -14.80
C LYS A 92 4.30 -27.04 -14.02
N VAL A 93 4.17 -27.12 -12.70
CA VAL A 93 5.26 -27.52 -11.81
C VAL A 93 5.08 -28.99 -11.43
N GLU A 94 6.12 -29.80 -11.62
CA GLU A 94 6.11 -31.21 -11.21
C GLU A 94 5.94 -31.33 -9.68
N GLY A 95 5.02 -32.17 -9.23
CA GLY A 95 4.71 -32.32 -7.81
C GLY A 95 3.80 -31.24 -7.21
N SER A 96 3.27 -30.31 -8.01
CA SER A 96 2.13 -29.50 -7.58
C SER A 96 0.92 -30.42 -7.41
N ALA A 97 0.45 -30.60 -6.17
CA ALA A 97 -0.88 -31.17 -5.95
C ALA A 97 -1.90 -30.27 -6.65
N GLU A 98 -2.94 -30.85 -7.24
CA GLU A 98 -4.02 -30.12 -7.92
C GLU A 98 -4.73 -29.10 -6.99
N GLU A 99 -4.50 -29.22 -5.68
CA GLU A 99 -4.70 -28.19 -4.69
C GLU A 99 -3.41 -27.36 -4.52
N GLU A 100 -3.11 -26.47 -5.48
CA GLU A 100 -2.25 -25.34 -5.17
C GLU A 100 -2.87 -24.65 -3.95
N THR A 101 -2.21 -24.67 -2.80
CA THR A 101 -2.59 -23.81 -1.68
C THR A 101 -2.60 -22.40 -2.25
N LYS A 102 -3.80 -21.87 -2.53
CA LYS A 102 -3.98 -20.55 -3.12
C LYS A 102 -3.21 -19.59 -2.23
N VAL A 103 -2.07 -19.11 -2.73
CA VAL A 103 -1.25 -18.15 -1.99
C VAL A 103 -2.18 -17.00 -1.66
N VAL A 104 -2.46 -16.82 -0.37
CA VAL A 104 -3.33 -15.75 0.08
C VAL A 104 -2.64 -14.46 -0.28
N ARG A 105 -3.32 -13.62 -1.06
CA ARG A 105 -2.85 -12.30 -1.48
C ARG A 105 -3.91 -11.28 -1.09
N GLY A 106 -3.47 -10.05 -0.82
CA GLY A 106 -4.39 -8.95 -0.60
C GLY A 106 -5.31 -8.71 -1.79
N GLY A 107 -6.55 -8.31 -1.51
CA GLY A 107 -7.52 -7.99 -2.54
C GLY A 107 -7.15 -6.74 -3.38
N PRO A 108 -7.87 -6.53 -4.49
CA PRO A 108 -7.79 -5.28 -5.24
C PRO A 108 -8.22 -4.10 -4.34
N VAL A 109 -7.60 -2.94 -4.55
CA VAL A 109 -7.97 -1.72 -3.80
C VAL A 109 -9.25 -1.14 -4.38
N ASP A 110 -10.28 -0.98 -3.55
CA ASP A 110 -11.51 -0.29 -3.93
C ASP A 110 -11.27 1.23 -3.97
N PRO A 111 -11.53 1.92 -5.10
CA PRO A 111 -11.38 3.37 -5.22
C PRO A 111 -12.22 4.19 -4.24
N ALA A 112 -13.34 3.65 -3.74
CA ALA A 112 -14.22 4.36 -2.81
C ALA A 112 -13.71 4.29 -1.37
N THR A 113 -13.26 3.12 -0.92
CA THR A 113 -12.81 2.90 0.46
C THR A 113 -11.34 3.27 0.64
N LEU A 114 -10.50 3.03 -0.38
CA LEU A 114 -9.04 3.23 -0.37
C LEU A 114 -8.35 2.43 0.75
N VAL A 115 -8.79 1.17 0.92
CA VAL A 115 -8.21 0.21 1.85
C VAL A 115 -7.31 -0.75 1.10
N VAL A 116 -6.08 -0.94 1.61
CA VAL A 116 -5.10 -1.88 1.06
C VAL A 116 -4.98 -3.07 1.99
N GLU A 117 -5.19 -4.26 1.46
CA GLU A 117 -4.93 -5.51 2.18
C GLU A 117 -3.52 -6.04 1.84
N LEU A 118 -2.81 -6.57 2.82
CA LEU A 118 -1.53 -7.24 2.63
C LEU A 118 -1.57 -8.60 3.33
N ALA A 119 -1.19 -9.64 2.59
CA ALA A 119 -0.95 -10.96 3.13
C ALA A 119 0.49 -11.07 3.70
N PRO A 120 0.80 -12.10 4.50
CA PRO A 120 2.15 -12.38 4.97
C PRO A 120 3.20 -12.31 3.85
N MET A 121 4.32 -11.64 4.13
CA MET A 121 5.42 -11.36 3.20
C MET A 121 5.05 -10.58 1.92
N GLU A 122 3.85 -10.02 1.80
CA GLU A 122 3.48 -9.21 0.63
C GLU A 122 4.09 -7.80 0.71
N ILE A 123 4.66 -7.35 -0.42
CA ILE A 123 5.03 -5.94 -0.64
C ILE A 123 4.16 -5.41 -1.77
N ARG A 124 3.37 -4.37 -1.48
CA ARG A 124 2.52 -3.71 -2.48
C ARG A 124 3.03 -2.31 -2.77
N THR A 125 3.15 -2.00 -4.06
CA THR A 125 3.66 -0.73 -4.58
C THR A 125 2.54 0.07 -5.21
N PHE A 126 2.43 1.34 -4.86
CA PHE A 126 1.39 2.22 -5.35
C PHE A 126 1.95 3.55 -5.83
N PHE A 127 1.36 4.06 -6.91
CA PHE A 127 1.34 5.48 -7.20
C PHE A 127 0.04 6.09 -6.69
N ILE A 128 0.19 7.17 -5.93
CA ILE A 128 -0.92 7.94 -5.36
C ILE A 128 -0.92 9.32 -6.00
N ASP A 129 -2.03 9.64 -6.65
CA ASP A 129 -2.34 10.97 -7.13
C ASP A 129 -3.17 11.70 -6.08
N PHE A 130 -2.77 12.92 -5.76
CA PHE A 130 -3.55 13.81 -4.90
C PHE A 130 -4.20 14.91 -5.73
N ASP A 131 -5.41 15.34 -5.33
CA ASP A 131 -6.00 16.56 -5.85
C ASP A 131 -5.06 17.72 -5.52
N ARG A 132 -4.55 18.40 -6.55
CA ARG A 132 -3.77 19.63 -6.34
C ARG A 132 -4.71 20.66 -5.72
N ILE A 133 -4.45 21.02 -4.47
CA ILE A 133 -5.02 22.23 -3.90
C ILE A 133 -4.47 23.37 -4.77
N LYS A 134 -5.31 23.98 -5.61
CA LYS A 134 -4.98 25.26 -6.22
C LYS A 134 -4.82 26.23 -5.05
N MET A 135 -3.57 26.47 -4.64
CA MET A 135 -3.27 27.66 -3.87
C MET A 135 -3.50 28.83 -4.81
N PHE A 136 -4.69 29.42 -4.74
CA PHE A 136 -4.92 30.74 -5.30
C PHE A 136 -4.08 31.72 -4.45
N GLY A 137 -3.02 32.26 -5.06
CA GLY A 137 -2.30 33.45 -4.57
C GLY A 137 -0.85 33.21 -4.15
N SER A 138 0.10 33.79 -4.89
CA SER A 138 0.43 35.22 -4.75
C SER A 138 0.60 35.85 -6.13
#